data_AF-A0A6M1PNT9-F1
#
_entry.id   AF-A0A6M1PNT9-F1
#
_cell.length_a   1.000
_cell.length_b   1.000
_cell.length_c   1.000
_cell.angle_alpha   90.00
_cell.angle_beta   90.00
_cell.angle_gamma   90.00
#
_symmetry.space_group_name_H-M   'P 1'
#
loop_
_entity.id
_entity.type
_entity.pdbx_description
1 polymer ?
#
loop_
_entity_poly.entity_id
_entity_poly.type
_entity_poly.pdbx_seq_one_letter_code
_entity_poly.pdbx_strand_id
1 'polypeptide(L)'
;MHLNASLSQVQSVQLNISPKMKQALYILQCSADELGAYLQQQAVENPVLDLDWRDSFRNRKKAALYSADSDFINGIGGSDESLETSLLSQLRLSGYNGRSYFLAGYLAGNLNEYGYRAFPWKKSAMHDLSA
;
A
#
# COMPACT_ATOMS: atom_id res chain seq x y z
N MET A 1 24.94 37.49 -59.28
CA MET A 1 24.82 36.03 -58.99
C MET A 1 24.52 35.88 -57.51
N HIS A 2 23.36 35.30 -57.17
CA HIS A 2 22.87 35.18 -55.80
C HIS A 2 23.52 33.97 -55.11
N LEU A 3 24.26 34.20 -54.03
CA LEU A 3 24.85 33.16 -53.19
C LEU A 3 23.97 32.96 -51.95
N ASN A 4 22.96 32.13 -52.11
CA ASN A 4 22.14 31.66 -51.01
C ASN A 4 22.93 30.58 -50.27
N ALA A 5 23.80 30.98 -49.33
CA ALA A 5 24.47 30.05 -48.44
C ALA A 5 23.47 29.56 -47.40
N SER A 6 22.82 28.42 -47.66
CA SER A 6 22.00 27.72 -46.67
C SER A 6 22.91 27.07 -45.62
N LEU A 7 22.89 27.62 -44.39
CA LEU A 7 23.54 27.02 -43.23
C LEU A 7 22.67 25.88 -42.69
N SER A 8 23.00 24.61 -42.96
CA SER A 8 22.31 23.47 -42.35
C SER A 8 23.03 23.05 -41.06
N GLN A 9 22.52 23.48 -39.91
CA GLN A 9 23.00 23.02 -38.61
C GLN A 9 22.26 21.73 -38.22
N VAL A 10 22.96 20.59 -38.25
CA VAL A 10 22.45 19.31 -37.76
C VAL A 10 22.77 19.20 -36.27
N GLN A 11 21.77 19.39 -35.41
CA GLN A 11 21.91 19.23 -33.96
C GLN A 11 21.63 17.77 -33.57
N SER A 12 22.65 17.04 -33.11
CA SER A 12 22.47 15.70 -32.53
C SER A 12 22.32 15.82 -31.02
N VAL A 13 21.16 15.44 -30.49
CA VAL A 13 20.95 15.35 -29.04
C VAL A 13 21.54 14.03 -28.55
N GLN A 14 22.70 14.08 -27.91
CA GLN A 14 23.26 12.94 -27.20
C GLN A 14 22.64 12.86 -25.80
N LEU A 15 21.72 11.90 -25.60
CA LEU A 15 21.21 11.56 -24.28
C LEU A 15 22.29 10.81 -23.52
N ASN A 16 23.15 11.56 -22.81
CA ASN A 16 24.14 10.97 -21.91
C ASN A 16 23.41 10.35 -20.72
N ILE A 17 23.09 9.07 -20.81
CA ILE A 17 22.48 8.31 -19.72
C ILE A 17 23.43 8.35 -18.51
N SER A 18 22.99 8.98 -17.43
CA SER A 18 23.74 9.04 -16.18
C SER A 18 23.77 7.67 -15.48
N PRO A 19 24.79 7.36 -14.68
CA PRO A 19 24.85 6.13 -13.89
C PRO A 19 23.60 5.92 -13.01
N LYS A 20 23.09 7.01 -12.41
CA LYS A 20 21.85 7.00 -11.62
C LYS A 20 20.63 6.60 -12.44
N MET A 21 20.56 7.04 -13.70
CA MET A 21 19.45 6.71 -14.60
C MET A 21 19.50 5.24 -15.05
N LYS A 22 20.69 4.67 -15.27
CA LYS A 22 20.84 3.21 -15.52
C LYS A 22 20.41 2.40 -14.31
N GLN A 23 20.82 2.83 -13.12
CA GLN A 23 20.47 2.17 -11.86
C GLN A 23 18.95 2.20 -11.63
N ALA A 24 18.30 3.34 -11.84
CA ALA A 24 16.85 3.46 -11.71
C ALA A 24 16.11 2.56 -12.71
N LEU A 25 16.57 2.53 -13.97
CA LEU A 25 16.00 1.68 -15.00
C LEU A 25 16.12 0.19 -14.64
N TYR A 26 17.29 -0.22 -14.15
CA TYR A 26 17.56 -1.59 -13.74
C TYR A 26 16.66 -2.04 -12.58
N ILE A 27 16.55 -1.20 -11.53
CA ILE A 27 15.69 -1.47 -10.37
C ILE A 27 14.22 -1.66 -10.78
N LEU A 28 13.72 -0.84 -11.73
CA LEU A 28 12.35 -0.92 -12.22
C LEU A 28 12.07 -2.17 -13.08
N GLN A 29 13.12 -2.77 -13.67
CA GLN A 29 13.00 -3.95 -14.52
C GLN A 29 13.17 -5.27 -13.75
N CYS A 30 13.77 -5.24 -12.56
CA CYS A 30 13.95 -6.44 -11.73
C CYS A 30 12.62 -7.00 -11.22
N SER A 31 12.52 -8.33 -11.18
CA SER A 31 11.47 -9.01 -10.41
C SER A 31 11.70 -8.83 -8.90
N ALA A 32 10.66 -9.06 -8.08
CA ALA A 32 10.74 -8.89 -6.62
C ALA A 32 11.86 -9.73 -5.98
N ASP A 33 12.05 -10.96 -6.47
CA ASP A 33 13.09 -11.88 -5.96
C ASP A 33 14.49 -11.44 -6.41
N GLU A 34 14.65 -11.03 -7.67
CA GLU A 34 15.93 -10.53 -8.20
C GLU A 34 16.37 -9.22 -7.55
N LEU A 35 15.41 -8.33 -7.25
CA LEU A 35 15.69 -7.07 -6.57
C LEU A 35 16.28 -7.30 -5.18
N GLY A 36 15.78 -8.30 -4.44
CA GLY A 36 16.30 -8.66 -3.13
C GLY A 36 17.76 -9.12 -3.19
N ALA A 37 18.07 -10.03 -4.11
CA ALA A 37 19.43 -10.52 -4.33
C ALA A 37 20.39 -9.39 -4.78
N TYR A 38 19.92 -8.53 -5.69
CA TYR A 38 20.68 -7.38 -6.17
C TYR A 38 20.98 -6.37 -5.05
N LEU A 39 19.99 -6.01 -4.23
CA LEU A 39 20.19 -5.10 -3.10
C LEU A 39 21.18 -5.67 -2.09
N GLN A 40 21.12 -6.98 -1.80
CA GLN A 40 22.05 -7.62 -0.89
C GLN A 40 23.49 -7.57 -1.41
N GLN A 41 23.70 -7.77 -2.71
CA GLN A 41 25.03 -7.58 -3.32
C GLN A 41 25.48 -6.12 -3.23
N GLN A 42 24.58 -5.16 -3.52
CA GLN A 42 24.88 -3.73 -3.42
C GLN A 42 25.21 -3.28 -1.98
N ALA A 43 24.65 -3.93 -0.96
CA ALA A 43 24.98 -3.65 0.44
C ALA A 43 26.40 -4.12 0.81
N VAL A 44 26.88 -5.21 0.20
CA VAL A 44 28.28 -5.67 0.37
C VAL A 44 29.25 -4.72 -0.32
N GLU A 45 28.89 -4.22 -1.50
CA GLU A 45 29.71 -3.29 -2.28
C GLU A 45 29.68 -1.85 -1.73
N ASN A 46 28.58 -1.45 -1.08
CA ASN A 46 28.38 -0.12 -0.51
C ASN A 46 28.24 -0.19 1.02
N PRO A 47 29.31 0.01 1.79
CA PRO A 47 29.31 -0.13 3.25
C PRO A 47 28.43 0.90 3.98
N VAL A 48 27.91 1.92 3.28
CA VAL A 48 26.93 2.88 3.83
C VAL A 48 25.49 2.34 3.72
N LEU A 49 25.26 1.37 2.85
CA LEU A 49 23.93 0.85 2.53
C LEU A 49 23.59 -0.29 3.49
N ASP A 50 22.74 0.01 4.47
CA ASP A 50 22.25 -0.96 5.47
C ASP A 50 20.85 -1.45 5.09
N LEU A 51 20.63 -2.76 5.14
CA LEU A 51 19.36 -3.40 4.76
C LEU A 51 18.72 -4.04 5.99
N ASP A 52 17.66 -3.42 6.52
CA ASP A 52 16.85 -3.98 7.61
C ASP A 52 15.68 -4.78 7.04
N TRP A 53 15.86 -6.09 6.85
CA TRP A 53 14.79 -7.03 6.51
C TRP A 53 13.95 -7.38 7.74
N ARG A 54 13.45 -6.37 8.45
CA ARG A 54 12.53 -6.59 9.56
C ARG A 54 11.24 -7.17 9.01
N ASP A 55 10.88 -8.36 9.49
CA ASP A 55 9.55 -8.96 9.36
C ASP A 55 8.53 -8.03 10.04
N SER A 56 8.09 -6.97 9.35
CA SER A 56 7.08 -6.00 9.82
C SER A 56 5.76 -6.66 10.22
N PHE A 57 5.57 -7.93 9.85
CA PHE A 57 4.38 -8.71 10.17
C PHE A 57 4.50 -9.56 11.44
N ARG A 58 5.70 -9.92 11.92
CA ARG A 58 5.85 -10.86 13.04
C ARG A 58 5.94 -10.21 14.42
N ASN A 59 6.37 -8.96 14.51
CA ASN A 59 6.70 -8.36 15.82
C ASN A 59 5.58 -7.51 16.46
N ARG A 60 4.41 -7.41 15.82
CA ARG A 60 3.25 -6.64 16.33
C ARG A 60 2.75 -7.08 17.71
N LYS A 61 3.02 -8.32 18.15
CA LYS A 61 2.49 -8.83 19.42
C LYS A 61 3.40 -8.63 20.64
N LYS A 62 4.69 -8.29 20.47
CA LYS A 62 5.63 -8.14 21.60
C LYS A 62 6.10 -6.71 21.88
N ALA A 63 6.04 -5.81 20.90
CA ALA A 63 6.49 -4.42 21.07
C ALA A 63 5.51 -3.52 21.87
N ALA A 64 4.25 -3.93 22.01
CA ALA A 64 3.22 -3.15 22.71
C ALA A 64 3.40 -3.04 24.24
N LEU A 65 4.35 -3.77 24.85
CA LEU A 65 4.49 -3.84 26.31
C LEU A 65 5.67 -3.04 26.90
N TYR A 66 6.62 -2.54 26.08
CA TYR A 66 7.87 -1.95 26.61
C TYR A 66 8.41 -0.68 25.93
N SER A 67 7.79 -0.15 24.87
CA SER A 67 8.25 1.09 24.22
C SER A 67 7.10 2.07 24.06
N ALA A 68 6.70 2.70 25.16
CA ALA A 68 5.49 3.53 25.23
C ALA A 68 5.71 5.01 24.92
N ASP A 69 6.92 5.49 24.60
CA ASP A 69 7.18 6.94 24.61
C ASP A 69 7.78 7.54 23.33
N SER A 70 8.59 6.83 22.53
CA SER A 70 9.23 7.43 21.34
C SER A 70 8.63 7.03 19.98
N ASP A 71 8.05 5.83 19.89
CA ASP A 71 7.73 5.23 18.59
C ASP A 71 6.26 5.29 18.23
N PHE A 72 5.38 5.67 19.16
CA PHE A 72 3.94 5.76 18.91
C PHE A 72 3.62 6.84 17.88
N ILE A 73 4.27 8.01 17.94
CA ILE A 73 4.07 9.10 16.98
C ILE A 73 4.56 8.71 15.58
N ASN A 74 5.68 7.98 15.48
CA ASN A 74 6.26 7.54 14.20
C ASN A 74 5.57 6.30 13.62
N GLY A 75 4.83 5.55 14.42
CA GLY A 75 4.10 4.34 14.04
C GLY A 75 2.67 4.58 13.57
N ILE A 76 2.15 5.82 13.64
CA ILE A 76 0.86 6.21 13.04
C ILE A 76 1.04 6.41 11.53
N GLY A 77 1.61 5.40 10.86
CA GLY A 77 1.30 5.19 9.45
C GLY A 77 -0.16 4.78 9.43
N GLY A 78 -1.04 5.70 9.01
CA GLY A 78 -2.48 5.48 8.99
C GLY A 78 -2.78 4.12 8.39
N SER A 79 -3.23 3.18 9.21
CA SER A 79 -3.94 2.03 8.68
C SER A 79 -5.08 2.63 7.89
N ASP A 80 -5.10 2.41 6.57
CA ASP A 80 -6.25 2.77 5.73
C ASP A 80 -7.48 2.24 6.46
N GLU A 81 -8.25 3.16 7.04
CA GLU A 81 -9.37 2.79 7.87
C GLU A 81 -10.39 2.17 6.94
N SER A 82 -10.55 0.84 7.03
CA SER A 82 -11.46 0.14 6.13
C SER A 82 -12.87 0.70 6.32
N LEU A 83 -13.65 0.69 5.24
CA LEU A 83 -15.05 1.12 5.28
C LEU A 83 -15.82 0.42 6.41
N GLU A 84 -15.56 -0.87 6.64
CA GLU A 84 -16.10 -1.65 7.74
C GLU A 84 -15.75 -1.05 9.11
N THR A 85 -14.48 -0.69 9.32
CA THR A 85 -14.00 -0.11 10.58
C THR A 85 -14.69 1.23 10.85
N SER A 86 -14.82 2.06 9.82
CA SER A 86 -15.51 3.36 9.91
C SER A 86 -17.01 3.19 10.18
N LEU A 87 -17.67 2.22 9.55
CA LEU A 87 -19.10 1.96 9.79
C LEU A 87 -19.36 1.39 11.19
N LEU A 88 -18.50 0.52 11.69
CA LEU A 88 -18.60 -0.01 13.05
C LEU A 88 -18.39 1.09 14.11
N SER A 89 -17.46 2.02 13.88
CA SER A 89 -17.27 3.16 14.78
C SER A 89 -18.50 4.08 14.78
N GLN A 90 -19.09 4.35 13.61
CA GLN A 90 -20.35 5.10 13.49
C GLN A 90 -21.53 4.41 14.19
N LEU A 91 -21.67 3.08 14.05
CA LEU A 91 -22.74 2.33 14.70
C LEU A 91 -22.64 2.37 16.23
N ARG A 92 -21.41 2.33 16.76
CA ARG A 92 -21.15 2.49 18.19
C ARG A 92 -21.53 3.88 18.69
N LEU A 93 -21.18 4.92 17.93
CA LEU A 93 -21.49 6.32 18.27
C LEU A 93 -22.99 6.62 18.17
N SER A 94 -23.71 5.97 17.24
CA SER A 94 -25.14 6.19 17.04
C SER A 94 -26.03 5.53 18.11
N GLY A 95 -25.47 4.80 19.06
CA GLY A 95 -26.22 4.27 20.21
C GLY A 95 -27.20 3.13 19.90
N TYR A 96 -27.07 2.48 18.74
CA TYR A 96 -27.88 1.29 18.44
C TYR A 96 -27.52 0.17 19.44
N ASN A 97 -28.50 -0.36 20.16
CA ASN A 97 -28.31 -1.52 21.04
C ASN A 97 -29.06 -2.75 20.53
N GLY A 98 -28.60 -3.94 20.94
CA GLY A 98 -29.30 -5.19 20.69
C GLY A 98 -29.24 -5.68 19.23
N ARG A 99 -30.36 -6.22 18.75
CA ARG A 99 -30.46 -6.89 17.44
C ARG A 99 -30.11 -5.96 16.26
N SER A 100 -30.44 -4.68 16.35
CA SER A 100 -30.18 -3.71 15.29
C SER A 100 -28.69 -3.44 15.10
N TYR A 101 -27.91 -3.40 16.18
CA TYR A 101 -26.45 -3.28 16.11
C TYR A 101 -25.82 -4.54 15.51
N PHE A 102 -26.28 -5.73 15.93
CA PHE A 102 -25.81 -7.00 15.38
C PHE A 102 -26.08 -7.11 13.87
N LEU A 103 -27.31 -6.78 13.45
CA LEU A 103 -27.67 -6.78 12.04
C LEU A 103 -26.88 -5.74 11.26
N ALA A 104 -26.75 -4.51 11.77
CA ALA A 104 -25.99 -3.46 11.11
C ALA A 104 -24.49 -3.79 11.00
N GLY A 105 -23.91 -4.42 12.02
CA GLY A 105 -22.53 -4.92 11.98
C GLY A 105 -22.35 -6.04 10.96
N TYR A 106 -23.29 -7.00 10.91
CA TYR A 106 -23.31 -8.05 9.89
C TYR A 106 -23.44 -7.47 8.47
N LEU A 107 -24.22 -6.41 8.31
CA LEU A 107 -24.35 -5.72 7.03
C LEU A 107 -23.06 -5.00 6.65
N ALA A 108 -22.43 -4.29 7.58
CA ALA A 108 -21.17 -3.59 7.35
C ALA A 108 -20.05 -4.54 6.90
N GLY A 109 -19.94 -5.74 7.51
CA GLY A 109 -18.96 -6.76 7.11
C GLY A 109 -19.24 -7.45 5.77
N ASN A 110 -20.41 -7.24 5.17
CA ASN A 110 -20.78 -7.80 3.86
C ASN A 110 -20.69 -6.75 2.71
N LEU A 111 -20.19 -5.55 3.00
CA LEU A 111 -19.97 -4.50 2.00
C LEU A 111 -18.58 -4.65 1.37
N ASN A 112 -18.49 -4.36 0.08
CA ASN A 112 -17.22 -4.18 -0.60
C ASN A 112 -16.66 -2.77 -0.35
N GLU A 113 -15.45 -2.50 -0.83
CA GLU A 113 -14.76 -1.20 -0.71
C GLU A 113 -15.54 -0.02 -1.30
N TYR A 114 -16.52 -0.29 -2.17
CA TYR A 114 -17.38 0.70 -2.80
C TYR A 114 -18.73 0.89 -2.09
N GLY A 115 -18.97 0.21 -0.96
CA GLY A 115 -20.22 0.30 -0.20
C GLY A 115 -21.40 -0.47 -0.81
N TYR A 116 -21.15 -1.36 -1.79
CA TYR A 116 -22.15 -2.26 -2.34
C TYR A 116 -22.06 -3.65 -1.70
N ARG A 117 -23.20 -4.33 -1.55
CA ARG A 117 -23.22 -5.71 -1.05
C ARG A 117 -22.77 -6.67 -2.13
N ALA A 118 -21.95 -7.64 -1.74
CA ALA A 118 -21.51 -8.70 -2.64
C ALA A 118 -22.66 -9.62 -3.14
N PHE A 119 -23.82 -9.63 -2.45
CA PHE A 119 -24.95 -10.51 -2.79
C PHE A 119 -26.30 -9.77 -2.85
N PRO A 120 -27.19 -10.13 -3.79
CA PRO A 120 -28.57 -9.67 -3.79
C PRO A 120 -29.35 -10.22 -2.58
N TRP A 121 -30.25 -9.40 -2.04
CA TRP A 121 -31.15 -9.60 -0.90
C TRP A 121 -31.91 -10.95 -0.84
N LYS A 122 -31.94 -11.69 -1.95
CA LYS A 122 -32.70 -12.93 -2.11
C LYS A 122 -32.13 -14.14 -1.34
N LYS A 123 -30.90 -14.07 -0.82
CA LYS A 123 -30.29 -15.16 -0.01
C LYS A 123 -30.35 -14.95 1.50
N SER A 124 -30.48 -13.72 2.00
CA SER A 124 -30.49 -13.46 3.45
C SER A 124 -31.82 -13.83 4.13
N ALA A 125 -32.92 -13.99 3.38
CA ALA A 125 -34.22 -14.36 3.92
C ALA A 125 -34.45 -15.88 4.04
N MET A 126 -33.56 -16.73 3.51
CA MET A 126 -33.75 -18.19 3.51
C MET A 126 -33.06 -18.90 4.68
N HIS A 127 -32.19 -18.22 5.43
CA HIS A 127 -31.45 -18.86 6.54
C HIS A 127 -32.12 -18.72 7.91
N ASP A 128 -33.19 -17.92 8.02
CA ASP A 128 -33.96 -17.69 9.27
C ASP A 128 -35.28 -18.50 9.34
N LEU A 129 -35.51 -19.46 8.44
CA LEU A 129 -36.72 -20.31 8.44
C LEU A 129 -36.44 -21.81 8.65
N SER A 130 -35.27 -22.18 9.19
CA SER A 130 -35.00 -23.56 9.60
C SER A 130 -34.23 -23.62 10.93
N ALA A 131 -34.91 -23.20 12.00
CA ALA A 131 -34.63 -23.62 13.37
C ALA A 131 -35.94 -23.63 14.17
#